data_AF-A0A6N4XXT0-F1
#
_entry.id   AF-A0A6N4XXT0-F1
#
_cell.length_a   1.000
_cell.length_b   1.000
_cell.length_c   1.000
_cell.angle_alpha   90.00
_cell.angle_beta   90.00
_cell.angle_gamma   90.00
#
_symmetry.space_group_name_H-M   'P 1'
#
loop_
_entity.id
_entity.type
_entity.pdbx_description
1 polymer ?
#
loop_
_entity_poly.entity_id
_entity_poly.type
_entity_poly.pdbx_seq_one_letter_code
_entity_poly.pdbx_strand_id
1 'polypeptide(L)'
;MYIPVSTAKNAEIFRRKKIIDNIKENPRNGGTKHEKYFDAELYKRRFKIEKANAWLDSFKALLRFETLNITWRNLHYLAFLFCFSEK
;
A
#
# COMPACT_ATOMS: atom_id res chain seq x y z
N MET A 1 1.02 9.72 0.93
CA MET A 1 2.32 9.03 1.12
C MET A 1 2.22 7.67 0.45
N TYR A 2 2.82 7.51 -0.73
CA TYR A 2 2.87 6.24 -1.45
C TYR A 2 3.84 5.32 -0.70
N ILE A 3 3.35 4.29 -0.01
CA ILE A 3 4.20 3.20 0.47
C ILE A 3 4.07 2.09 -0.58
N PRO A 4 5.02 1.95 -1.52
CA PRO A 4 4.96 0.87 -2.47
C PRO A 4 5.17 -0.44 -1.73
N VAL A 5 4.08 -1.17 -1.46
CA VAL A 5 4.09 -2.37 -0.60
C VAL A 5 4.92 -3.52 -1.18
N SER A 6 5.57 -3.35 -2.34
CA SER A 6 6.21 -4.44 -3.09
C SER A 6 7.61 -4.16 -3.65
N THR A 7 8.34 -3.12 -3.21
CA THR A 7 9.72 -2.88 -3.70
C THR A 7 10.77 -3.28 -2.66
N ALA A 8 11.86 -3.92 -3.12
CA ALA A 8 13.01 -4.33 -2.29
C ALA A 8 13.57 -3.19 -1.43
N LYS A 9 13.43 -1.94 -1.89
CA LYS A 9 13.82 -0.72 -1.17
C LYS A 9 13.12 -0.52 0.17
N ASN A 10 11.93 -1.10 0.36
CA ASN A 10 11.16 -0.92 1.60
C ASN A 10 11.46 -1.98 2.67
N ALA A 11 12.17 -3.05 2.31
CA ALA A 11 12.54 -4.11 3.25
C ALA A 11 13.43 -3.57 4.40
N GLU A 12 14.34 -2.64 4.10
CA GLU A 12 15.18 -2.00 5.11
C GLU A 12 14.37 -1.15 6.09
N ILE A 13 13.38 -0.41 5.58
CA ILE A 13 12.50 0.43 6.39
C ILE A 13 11.65 -0.45 7.32
N PHE A 14 11.13 -1.57 6.82
CA PHE A 14 10.33 -2.50 7.62
C PHE A 14 11.15 -3.15 8.73
N ARG A 15 12.40 -3.57 8.44
CA ARG A 15 13.34 -4.07 9.45
C ARG A 15 13.57 -3.05 10.56
N ARG A 16 13.86 -1.79 10.21
CA ARG A 16 14.09 -0.71 11.20
C ARG A 16 12.85 -0.45 12.07
N LYS A 17 11.66 -0.58 11.50
CA LYS A 17 10.38 -0.39 12.21
C LYS A 17 9.86 -1.65 12.91
N LYS A 18 10.59 -2.77 12.85
CA LYS A 18 10.14 -4.09 13.36
C LYS A 18 8.78 -4.51 12.79
N ILE A 19 8.50 -4.15 11.54
CA ILE A 19 7.28 -4.53 10.82
C ILE A 19 7.58 -5.80 10.02
N ILE A 20 6.74 -6.82 10.18
CA ILE A 20 6.82 -8.05 9.39
C ILE A 20 6.19 -7.79 8.02
N ASP A 21 6.94 -8.02 6.95
CA ASP A 21 6.49 -7.79 5.58
C ASP A 21 5.81 -9.05 5.01
N ASN A 22 4.48 -9.03 4.84
CA ASN A 22 3.75 -10.15 4.21
C ASN A 22 3.87 -10.10 2.67
N ILE A 23 5.09 -10.13 2.16
CA ILE A 23 5.39 -10.02 0.73
C ILE A 23 5.66 -11.42 0.19
N LYS A 24 4.85 -11.84 -0.79
CA LYS A 24 5.09 -13.08 -1.52
C LYS A 24 6.36 -12.94 -2.35
N GLU A 25 7.26 -13.92 -2.25
CA GLU A 25 8.48 -13.96 -3.03
C GLU A 25 8.18 -14.04 -4.54
N ASN A 26 8.94 -13.29 -5.34
CA ASN A 26 8.84 -13.33 -6.79
C ASN A 26 9.61 -14.54 -7.33
N PRO A 27 8.95 -15.56 -7.90
CA PRO A 27 9.62 -16.77 -8.36
C PRO A 27 10.63 -16.52 -9.50
N ARG A 28 10.53 -15.39 -10.22
CA ARG A 28 11.49 -15.00 -11.26
C ARG A 28 12.85 -14.53 -10.71
N ASN A 29 12.90 -14.09 -9.45
CA ASN A 29 14.12 -13.57 -8.83
C ASN A 29 14.84 -14.67 -8.05
N GLY A 30 14.78 -15.91 -8.57
CA GLY A 30 15.05 -17.18 -7.90
C GLY A 30 16.45 -17.31 -7.31
N GLY A 31 16.67 -16.69 -6.15
CA GLY A 31 17.96 -16.71 -5.51
C GLY A 31 17.93 -16.12 -4.12
N THR A 32 17.16 -16.71 -3.21
CA THR A 32 17.54 -16.87 -1.80
C THR A 32 16.48 -17.70 -1.09
N LYS A 33 16.84 -18.91 -0.66
CA LYS A 33 16.07 -19.75 0.27
C LYS A 33 16.16 -19.16 1.68
N HIS A 34 15.52 -18.03 1.93
CA HIS A 34 15.27 -17.59 3.29
C HIS A 34 13.80 -17.87 3.57
N GLU A 35 13.52 -18.78 4.51
CA GLU A 35 12.16 -19.01 5.00
C GLU A 35 11.68 -17.73 5.68
N LYS A 36 11.16 -16.78 4.88
CA LYS A 36 10.46 -15.62 5.39
C LYS A 36 9.10 -16.07 5.91
N TYR A 37 8.75 -15.58 7.09
CA TYR A 37 7.42 -15.72 7.63
C TYR A 37 6.41 -15.12 6.64
N PHE A 38 5.48 -15.93 6.16
CA PHE A 38 4.46 -15.53 5.20
C PHE A 38 3.08 -16.00 5.67
N ASP A 39 2.17 -15.04 5.83
CA ASP A 39 0.79 -15.30 6.21
C ASP A 39 -0.09 -15.31 4.96
N ALA A 40 -0.44 -16.52 4.52
CA ALA A 40 -1.28 -16.72 3.34
C ALA A 40 -2.73 -16.20 3.52
N GLU A 41 -3.27 -16.20 4.74
CA GLU A 41 -4.64 -15.72 4.98
C GLU A 41 -4.69 -14.19 4.89
N LEU A 42 -3.70 -13.52 5.49
CA LEU A 42 -3.55 -12.08 5.36
C LEU A 42 -3.28 -11.67 3.90
N TYR A 43 -2.50 -12.47 3.16
CA TYR A 43 -2.19 -12.19 1.76
C TYR A 43 -3.44 -12.24 0.87
N LYS A 44 -4.41 -13.14 1.15
CA LYS A 44 -5.69 -13.19 0.42
C LYS A 44 -6.48 -11.89 0.53
N ARG A 45 -6.36 -11.17 1.65
CA ARG A 45 -7.08 -9.90 1.91
C ARG A 45 -6.42 -8.69 1.25
N ARG A 46 -5.22 -8.84 0.67
CA ARG A 46 -4.43 -7.79 0.03
C ARG A 46 -5.17 -7.06 -1.10
N PHE A 47 -6.04 -7.76 -1.83
CA PHE A 47 -6.80 -7.19 -2.95
C PHE A 47 -7.57 -5.92 -2.57
N LYS A 48 -8.16 -5.87 -1.36
CA LYS A 48 -8.87 -4.68 -0.88
C LYS A 48 -7.95 -3.48 -0.71
N ILE A 49 -6.74 -3.71 -0.19
CA ILE A 49 -5.72 -2.69 0.03
C ILE A 49 -5.16 -2.20 -1.30
N GLU A 50 -4.88 -3.11 -2.23
CA GLU A 50 -4.40 -2.76 -3.58
C GLU A 50 -5.44 -1.97 -4.37
N LYS A 51 -6.72 -2.36 -4.30
CA LYS A 51 -7.81 -1.60 -4.92
C LYS A 51 -7.90 -0.18 -4.37
N ALA A 52 -7.83 0.00 -3.05
CA ALA A 52 -7.83 1.32 -2.43
C ALA A 52 -6.60 2.15 -2.83
N ASN A 53 -5.42 1.53 -2.92
CA ASN A 53 -4.20 2.19 -3.37
C ASN A 53 -4.24 2.57 -4.86
N ALA A 54 -4.77 1.71 -5.74
CA ALA A 54 -4.94 1.99 -7.15
C ALA A 54 -5.98 3.09 -7.40
N TRP A 55 -7.06 3.08 -6.63
CA TRP A 55 -8.05 4.13 -6.63
C TRP A 55 -7.41 5.46 -6.22
N LEU A 56 -6.66 5.49 -5.11
CA LEU A 56 -5.89 6.66 -4.68
C LEU A 56 -4.90 7.15 -5.75
N ASP A 57 -4.26 6.23 -6.48
CA ASP A 57 -3.34 6.53 -7.57
C ASP A 57 -4.05 7.25 -8.74
N SER A 58 -5.31 6.90 -9.00
CA SER A 58 -6.15 7.54 -10.02
C SER A 58 -6.47 9.00 -9.66
N PHE A 59 -6.61 9.31 -8.36
CA PHE A 59 -6.78 10.68 -7.88
C PHE A 59 -5.49 11.50 -7.85
N LYS A 60 -4.30 10.91 -8.05
CA LYS A 60 -3.05 11.69 -8.10
C LYS A 60 -3.06 12.74 -9.22
N ALA A 61 -3.74 12.47 -10.33
CA ALA A 61 -3.90 13.43 -11.42
C ALA A 61 -4.75 14.65 -11.00
N LEU A 62 -5.80 14.43 -10.19
CA LEU A 62 -6.69 15.47 -9.68
C LEU A 62 -6.05 16.26 -8.53
N LEU A 63 -5.34 15.58 -7.63
CA LEU A 63 -4.64 16.18 -6.50
C LEU A 63 -3.38 16.95 -6.90
N ARG A 64 -2.96 16.92 -8.17
CA ARG A 64 -1.82 17.70 -8.67
C ARG A 64 -2.05 19.21 -8.62
N PHE A 65 -3.32 19.63 -8.71
CA PHE A 65 -3.69 21.04 -8.67
C PHE A 65 -3.80 21.57 -7.23
N GLU A 66 -3.92 20.67 -6.24
CA GLU A 66 -3.98 21.07 -4.84
C GLU A 66 -2.59 21.27 -4.24
N THR A 67 -2.28 22.55 -3.97
CA THR A 67 -1.01 22.97 -3.36
C THR A 67 -1.07 22.98 -1.83
N LEU A 68 -2.28 23.05 -1.25
CA LEU A 68 -2.48 23.09 0.20
C LEU A 68 -2.60 21.69 0.81
N ASN A 69 -1.71 21.40 1.77
CA ASN A 69 -1.72 20.15 2.54
C ASN A 69 -3.03 19.91 3.30
N ILE A 70 -3.73 20.98 3.70
CA ILE A 70 -5.00 20.85 4.45
C ILE A 70 -6.11 20.37 3.54
N THR A 71 -6.23 20.94 2.34
CA THR A 71 -7.22 20.57 1.34
C THR A 71 -6.98 19.15 0.86
N TRP A 72 -5.71 18.80 0.60
CA TRP A 72 -5.30 17.44 0.25
C TRP A 72 -5.75 16.38 1.27
N ARG A 73 -5.56 16.65 2.57
CA ARG A 73 -5.96 15.74 3.65
C ARG A 73 -7.48 15.67 3.82
N ASN A 74 -8.19 16.78 3.67
CA ASN A 74 -9.66 16.82 3.75
C ASN A 74 -10.31 16.05 2.60
N LEU A 75 -9.78 16.18 1.37
CA LEU A 75 -10.21 15.40 0.21
C LEU A 75 -10.01 13.89 0.44
N HIS A 76 -8.91 13.49 1.08
CA HIS A 76 -8.72 12.09 1.45
C HIS A 76 -9.74 11.59 2.47
N TYR A 77 -10.10 12.39 3.47
CA TYR A 77 -11.16 12.01 4.42
C TYR A 77 -12.52 11.86 3.74
N LEU A 78 -12.89 12.78 2.84
CA LEU A 78 -14.13 12.68 2.06
C LEU A 78 -14.15 11.44 1.16
N ALA A 79 -13.03 11.18 0.49
CA ALA A 79 -12.82 10.01 -0.35
C ALA A 79 -12.99 8.70 0.43
N PHE A 80 -12.42 8.60 1.64
CA PHE A 80 -12.61 7.44 2.51
C PHE A 80 -14.05 7.34 3.01
N LEU A 81 -14.67 8.45 3.43
CA LEU A 81 -16.07 8.46 3.85
C LEU A 81 -16.98 7.92 2.75
N PHE A 82 -16.82 8.38 1.50
CA PHE A 82 -17.60 7.87 0.37
C PHE A 82 -17.37 6.37 0.14
N CYS A 83 -16.11 5.93 0.12
CA CYS A 83 -15.75 4.53 -0.12
C CYS A 83 -16.25 3.57 0.99
N PHE A 84 -16.36 4.05 2.23
CA PHE A 84 -16.88 3.28 3.36
C PHE A 84 -18.40 3.41 3.54
N SER A 85 -19.02 4.47 3.00
CA SER A 85 -20.45 4.71 3.09
C SER A 85 -21.27 3.94 2.05
N GLU A 86 -20.64 3.38 1.02
CA GLU A 86 -21.29 2.43 0.08
C GLU A 86 -21.39 1.00 0.66
N LYS A 87 -21.65 0.87 1.97
CA LYS A 87 -22.01 -0.38 2.63
C LYS A 87 -23.41 -0.33 3.20
#